data_AF-A0A7T5EQW2-F1
#
_entry.id   AF-A0A7T5EQW2-F1
#
_cell.length_a   1.000
_cell.length_b   1.000
_cell.length_c   1.000
_cell.angle_alpha   90.00
_cell.angle_beta   90.00
_cell.angle_gamma   90.00
#
_symmetry.space_group_name_H-M   'P 1'
#
loop_
_entity.id
_entity.type
_entity.pdbx_description
1 polymer ?
#
loop_
_entity_poly.entity_id
_entity_poly.type
_entity_poly.pdbx_seq_one_letter_code
_entity_poly.pdbx_strand_id
1 'polypeptide(L)' 'MARPLSDDKRNAIISAAIRVISSQGLSASTALIAKEAVVSNGALFTYFETKADLFNRLSIELKENQSAMSSIPMMVPS' A
#
# COMPACT_ATOMS: atom_id res chain seq x y z
N MET A 1 27.70 7.30 4.55
CA MET A 1 27.14 6.00 4.13
C MET A 1 25.63 6.16 4.03
N ALA A 2 25.06 6.04 2.83
CA ALA A 2 23.61 6.13 2.65
C ALA A 2 22.95 5.00 3.43
N ARG A 3 22.08 5.34 4.39
CA ARG A 3 21.32 4.36 5.16
C ARG A 3 20.51 3.56 4.13
N PRO A 4 20.61 2.21 4.08
CA PRO A 4 19.81 1.43 3.14
C PRO A 4 18.34 1.80 3.35
N LEU A 5 17.59 1.91 2.25
CA LEU A 5 16.16 2.18 2.33
C LEU A 5 15.53 1.13 3.25
N SER A 6 15.13 1.53 4.46
CA SER A 6 14.58 0.61 5.45
C SER A 6 13.26 0.05 4.94
N ASP A 7 13.10 -1.27 4.93
CA ASP A 7 11.83 -1.95 4.65
C ASP A 7 10.71 -1.44 5.58
N ASP A 8 11.02 -1.03 6.80
CA ASP A 8 10.08 -0.37 7.71
C ASP A 8 9.41 0.87 7.10
N LYS A 9 10.17 1.74 6.45
CA LYS A 9 9.63 2.96 5.82
C LYS A 9 8.77 2.60 4.62
N ARG A 10 9.21 1.60 3.85
CA ARG A 10 8.45 1.08 2.71
C ARG A 10 7.10 0.53 3.17
N ASN A 11 7.09 -0.29 4.23
CA ASN A 11 5.88 -0.86 4.80
C ASN A 11 4.97 0.20 5.46
N ALA A 12 5.54 1.23 6.08
CA ALA A 12 4.78 2.36 6.60
C ALA A 12 4.05 3.12 5.49
N ILE A 13 4.72 3.37 4.36
CA ILE A 13 4.13 4.03 3.17
C ILE A 13 2.99 3.17 2.61
N ILE A 14 3.21 1.87 2.44
CA ILE A 14 2.17 0.94 1.95
C ILE A 14 0.97 0.93 2.89
N SER A 15 1.18 0.76 4.19
CA SER A 15 0.10 0.72 5.19
C SER A 15 -0.71 2.01 5.22
N ALA A 16 -0.03 3.17 5.15
CA ALA A 16 -0.68 4.47 5.05
C ALA A 16 -1.49 4.58 3.74
N ALA A 17 -0.92 4.15 2.62
CA ALA A 17 -1.58 4.21 1.33
C ALA A 17 -2.85 3.36 1.28
N ILE A 18 -2.82 2.14 1.84
CA ILE A 18 -4.01 1.28 1.99
C ILE A 18 -5.09 2.03 2.75
N ARG A 19 -4.78 2.56 3.95
CA ARG A 19 -5.76 3.28 4.79
C ARG A 19 -6.39 4.47 4.07
N VAL A 20 -5.55 5.28 3.41
CA VAL A 20 -6.00 6.49 2.74
C VAL A 20 -6.86 6.16 1.52
N ILE A 21 -6.46 5.18 0.70
CA ILE A 21 -7.23 4.77 -0.48
C ILE A 21 -8.53 4.07 -0.06
N SER A 22 -8.53 3.25 0.99
CA SER A 22 -9.76 2.67 1.53
C SER A 22 -10.76 3.74 2.02
N SER A 23 -10.27 4.90 2.45
CA SER A 23 -11.13 6.00 2.91
C SER A 23 -11.55 6.97 1.81
N GLN A 24 -10.65 7.31 0.86
CA GLN A 24 -10.86 8.39 -0.13
C GLN A 24 -10.90 7.89 -1.58
N GLY A 25 -10.70 6.60 -1.81
CA GLY A 25 -10.58 6.00 -3.13
C GLY A 25 -9.31 6.42 -3.89
N LEU A 26 -9.32 6.26 -5.21
CA LEU A 26 -8.18 6.54 -6.10
C LEU A 26 -7.82 8.04 -6.19
N SER A 27 -8.70 8.91 -5.69
CA SER A 27 -8.49 10.36 -5.60
C SER A 27 -7.52 10.77 -4.48
N ALA A 28 -7.09 9.82 -3.64
CA ALA A 28 -6.09 10.04 -2.59
C ALA A 28 -4.84 10.79 -3.08
N SER A 29 -4.40 11.77 -2.29
CA SER A 29 -3.18 12.53 -2.53
C SER A 29 -1.96 11.81 -1.95
N THR A 30 -0.87 11.73 -2.72
CA THR A 30 0.41 11.19 -2.25
C THR A 30 0.98 11.99 -1.08
N ALA A 31 0.68 13.29 -0.99
CA ALA A 31 1.05 14.13 0.13
C ALA A 31 0.39 13.69 1.44
N LEU A 32 -0.87 13.26 1.38
CA LEU A 32 -1.59 12.78 2.54
C LEU A 32 -1.06 11.40 2.97
N ILE A 33 -0.73 10.53 2.01
CA ILE A 33 -0.09 9.24 2.27
C ILE A 33 1.29 9.41 2.93
N ALA A 34 2.13 10.33 2.42
CA ALA A 34 3.42 10.63 3.02
C ALA A 34 3.29 11.12 4.47
N LYS A 35 2.31 12.02 4.70
CA LYS A 35 2.00 12.52 6.04
C LYS A 35 1.58 11.40 7.00
N GLU A 36 0.68 10.52 6.57
CA GLU A 36 0.20 9.37 7.36
C GLU A 36 1.30 8.33 7.64
N ALA A 37 2.23 8.16 6.70
CA ALA A 37 3.39 7.30 6.85
C ALA A 37 4.52 7.93 7.68
N VAL A 38 4.36 9.18 8.14
CA VAL A 38 5.38 9.94 8.86
C VAL A 38 6.69 10.04 8.07
N VAL A 39 6.57 10.27 6.76
CA VAL A 39 7.70 10.49 5.84
C VAL A 39 7.55 11.78 5.06
N SER A 40 8.65 12.33 4.59
CA SER A 40 8.63 13.46 3.67
C SER A 40 8.08 13.05 2.30
N ASN A 41 7.42 13.95 1.59
CA ASN A 41 6.95 13.71 0.22
C ASN A 41 8.08 13.23 -0.71
N GLY A 42 9.26 13.87 -0.65
CA GLY A 42 10.43 13.44 -1.44
C GLY A 42 10.93 12.04 -1.07
N ALA A 43 10.80 11.64 0.20
CA ALA A 43 11.14 10.29 0.63
C ALA A 43 10.17 9.26 0.05
N LEU A 44 8.87 9.56 -0.02
CA LEU A 44 7.88 8.69 -0.68
C LEU A 44 8.28 8.42 -2.13
N PHE A 45 8.68 9.46 -2.88
CA PHE A 45 9.14 9.33 -4.27
C PHE A 45 10.47 8.58 -4.44
N THR A 46 11.22 8.37 -3.35
CA THR A 46 12.41 7.50 -3.37
C THR A 46 12.03 6.01 -3.36
N TYR A 47 10.83 5.66 -2.88
CA TYR A 47 10.31 4.29 -2.84
C TYR A 47 9.30 4.00 -3.96
N PHE A 48 8.50 5.00 -4.35
CA PHE A 48 7.47 4.90 -5.37
C PHE A 48 7.54 6.10 -6.30
N GLU A 49 8.13 5.90 -7.47
CA GLU A 49 8.51 6.98 -8.40
C GLU A 49 7.30 7.80 -8.86
N THR A 50 6.13 7.17 -8.99
CA THR A 50 4.90 7.85 -9.42
C THR A 50 3.70 7.42 -8.58
N LYS A 51 2.64 8.24 -8.63
CA LYS A 51 1.32 7.85 -8.10
C LYS A 51 0.91 6.50 -8.71
N ALA A 52 0.98 6.36 -10.03
CA ALA A 52 0.59 5.12 -10.71
C ALA A 52 1.34 3.87 -10.19
N ASP A 53 2.64 3.99 -9.92
CA ASP A 53 3.44 2.88 -9.38
C ASP A 53 2.96 2.43 -7.99
N LEU A 54 2.72 3.39 -7.09
CA LEU A 54 2.14 3.13 -5.77
C LEU A 54 0.76 2.47 -5.86
N PHE A 55 -0.11 2.97 -6.74
CA PHE A 55 -1.46 2.39 -6.94
C PHE A 55 -1.41 0.99 -7.57
N ASN A 56 -0.51 0.76 -8.51
CA ASN A 56 -0.33 -0.56 -9.12
C ASN A 56 0.11 -1.57 -8.07
N ARG A 57 1.07 -1.19 -7.21
CA ARG A 57 1.53 -2.04 -6.12
C ARG A 57 0.40 -2.38 -5.13
N LEU A 58 -0.39 -1.38 -4.76
CA LEU A 58 -1.53 -1.56 -3.85
C LEU A 58 -2.64 -2.43 -4.47
N SER A 59 -2.85 -2.33 -5.78
CA SER A 59 -3.83 -3.17 -6.48
C SER A 59 -3.43 -4.64 -6.49
N ILE A 60 -2.13 -4.93 -6.56
CA ILE A 60 -1.60 -6.30 -6.44
C ILE A 60 -1.79 -6.80 -5.00
N GLU A 61 -1.41 -5.99 -4.01
CA GLU A 61 -1.45 -6.38 -2.59
C GLU A 61 -2.88 -6.60 -2.08
N LEU A 62 -3.84 -5.80 -2.55
CA LEU A 62 -5.26 -6.02 -2.26
C LEU A 62 -5.81 -7.31 -2.90
N LYS A 63 -5.35 -7.66 -4.11
CA LYS A 63 -5.74 -8.92 -4.77
C LYS A 63 -5.12 -10.13 -4.07
N GLU A 64 -3.87 -10.04 -3.65
CA GLU A 64 -3.18 -11.10 -2.90
C GLU A 64 -3.86 -11.38 -1.55
N ASN A 65 -4.27 -10.33 -0.84
CA ASN A 65 -5.06 -10.48 0.40
C ASN A 65 -6.46 -11.09 0.16
N GLN A 66 -7.08 -10.89 -1.01
CA GLN A 66 -8.36 -11.52 -1.34
C GLN A 66 -8.20 -13.02 -1.68
N SER A 67 -7.10 -13.41 -2.34
CA SER A 67 -6.80 -14.82 -2.59
C SER A 67 -6.47 -15.62 -1.32
N ALA A 68 -5.96 -14.97 -0.27
CA ALA A 68 -5.72 -15.64 1.01
C ALA A 68 -7.01 -15.98 1.79
N MET A 69 -8.16 -15.41 1.42
CA MET A 69 -9.45 -15.64 2.07
C MET A 69 -10.40 -16.59 1.33
N SER A 70 -10.04 -17.09 0.14
CA SER A 70 -10.92 -18.00 -0.63
C SER A 70 -10.65 -19.50 -0.42
N SER A 71 -9.73 -19.90 0.46
CA SER A 71 -9.51 -21.31 0.83
C SER A 71 -10.34 -21.76 2.05
N ILE A 72 -11.57 -21.25 2.21
CA ILE A 72 -12.57 -21.96 3.02
C ILE A 72 -13.29 -22.93 2.07
N PRO A 73 -13.07 -24.25 2.15
CA PRO A 73 -13.86 -25.18 1.37
C PRO A 73 -15.29 -25.09 1.90
N MET A 74 -16.18 -24.50 1.09
CA MET A 74 -17.60 -24.52 1.34
C MET A 74 -18.03 -25.99 1.30
N MET A 75 -18.20 -26.59 2.48
CA MET A 75 -18.82 -27.89 2.65
C MET A 75 -20.23 -27.80 2.06
N VAL A 76 -20.42 -28.41 0.89
CA VAL A 76 -21.75 -28.65 0.32
C VAL A 76 -22.33 -29.89 1.02
N PRO A 77 -23.38 -29.75 1.85
CA PRO A 77 -24.12 -30.92 2.30
C PRO A 77 -25.01 -31.40 1.14
N SER A 78 -24.89 -32.68 0.78
CA SER A 78 -25.91 -33.43 0.04
C SER A 78 -26.48 -34.50 0.96
#